data_AF-A0A9D7SCE8-F1
#
_entry.id   AF-A0A9D7SCE8-F1
#
_cell.length_a   1.000
_cell.length_b   1.000
_cell.length_c   1.000
_cell.angle_alpha   90.00
_cell.angle_beta   90.00
_cell.angle_gamma   90.00
#
_symmetry.space_group_name_H-M   'P 1'
#
loop_
_entity.id
_entity.type
_entity.pdbx_description
1 polymer ?
#
loop_
_entity_poly.entity_id
_entity_poly.type
_entity_poly.pdbx_seq_one_letter_code
_entity_poly.pdbx_strand_id
1 'polypeptide(L)'
;MIRGIIVLLLIFNCKNLWSQATDTALLRKIYNERIQKTRIADVYIPMNTNDAMNELLRLSDSVAREKIKTTKEDTIASKLHFSLGRWMQINWGFDEGSRLSHYYRTKGVTYTDDMIDLLIRSFYRTIVKQPLEEEKLIQKYIDLRKQENIEKKKKAKVVQTITRTKKPHNE
;
A
#
# COMPACT_ATOMS: atom_id res chain seq x y z
N MET A 1 -31.54 -61.66 3.70
CA MET A 1 -32.59 -60.63 3.55
C MET A 1 -31.90 -59.28 3.59
N ILE A 2 -31.93 -58.54 2.47
CA ILE A 2 -31.13 -57.36 2.18
C ILE A 2 -31.79 -56.11 2.80
N ARG A 3 -31.01 -55.22 3.44
CA ARG A 3 -31.35 -53.80 3.54
C ARG A 3 -30.10 -52.98 3.25
N GLY A 4 -30.03 -52.49 2.01
CA GLY A 4 -28.95 -51.62 1.53
C GLY A 4 -29.06 -50.22 2.13
N ILE A 5 -27.92 -49.70 2.58
CA ILE A 5 -27.75 -48.31 2.99
C ILE A 5 -27.44 -47.50 1.72
N ILE A 6 -28.32 -46.55 1.40
CA ILE A 6 -28.12 -45.54 0.37
C ILE A 6 -27.01 -44.59 0.85
N VAL A 7 -25.84 -44.65 0.22
CA VAL A 7 -24.80 -43.64 0.37
C VAL A 7 -25.18 -42.46 -0.52
N LEU A 8 -25.70 -41.41 0.11
CA LEU A 8 -25.92 -40.11 -0.53
C LEU A 8 -24.55 -39.42 -0.68
N LEU A 9 -23.95 -39.55 -1.86
CA LEU A 9 -22.74 -38.81 -2.26
C LEU A 9 -23.03 -37.31 -2.33
N LEU A 10 -22.56 -36.56 -1.32
CA LEU A 10 -22.46 -35.12 -1.35
C LEU A 10 -21.38 -34.69 -2.35
N ILE A 11 -21.82 -34.33 -3.56
CA ILE A 11 -20.98 -33.67 -4.57
C ILE A 11 -20.74 -32.22 -4.08
N PHE A 12 -19.62 -32.02 -3.38
CA PHE A 12 -19.13 -30.69 -3.03
C PHE A 12 -18.65 -29.99 -4.32
N ASN A 13 -19.34 -28.93 -4.73
CA ASN A 13 -19.07 -28.14 -5.93
C ASN A 13 -17.63 -27.58 -5.94
N CYS A 14 -16.73 -28.18 -6.71
CA CYS A 14 -15.35 -27.71 -6.92
C CYS A 14 -15.26 -26.55 -7.95
N LYS A 15 -16.18 -25.58 -7.90
CA LYS A 15 -16.27 -24.47 -8.88
C LYS A 15 -15.54 -23.18 -8.47
N ASN A 16 -15.03 -23.09 -7.23
CA ASN A 16 -14.53 -21.82 -6.67
C ASN A 16 -13.01 -21.59 -6.77
N LEU A 17 -12.24 -22.54 -7.32
CA LEU A 17 -10.77 -22.41 -7.40
C LEU A 17 -10.28 -21.69 -8.66
N TRP A 18 -11.02 -21.79 -9.77
CA TRP A 18 -10.64 -21.19 -11.06
C TRP A 18 -10.91 -19.67 -11.11
N SER A 19 -11.94 -19.20 -10.40
CA SER A 19 -12.33 -17.78 -10.38
C SER A 19 -11.29 -16.87 -9.72
N GLN A 20 -10.65 -17.33 -8.64
CA GLN A 20 -9.61 -16.55 -7.94
C GLN A 20 -8.31 -16.45 -8.76
N ALA A 21 -7.93 -17.50 -9.48
CA ALA A 21 -6.73 -17.48 -10.31
C ALA A 21 -6.85 -16.49 -11.48
N THR A 22 -8.02 -16.45 -12.15
CA THR A 22 -8.30 -15.48 -13.21
C THR A 22 -8.29 -14.04 -12.72
N ASP A 23 -8.81 -13.79 -11.51
CA ASP A 23 -8.82 -12.46 -10.91
C ASP A 23 -7.40 -11.96 -10.61
N THR A 24 -6.54 -12.78 -10.00
CA THR A 24 -5.15 -12.38 -9.70
C THR A 24 -4.31 -12.09 -10.95
N ALA A 25 -4.49 -12.87 -12.03
CA ALA A 25 -3.80 -12.64 -13.29
C ALA A 25 -4.27 -11.34 -13.96
N LEU A 26 -5.57 -11.06 -13.91
CA LEU A 26 -6.17 -9.82 -14.41
C LEU A 26 -5.68 -8.60 -13.62
N LEU A 27 -5.69 -8.66 -12.29
CA LEU A 27 -5.18 -7.59 -11.42
C LEU A 27 -3.71 -7.29 -11.71
N ARG A 28 -2.87 -8.33 -11.90
CA ARG A 28 -1.47 -8.16 -12.28
C ARG A 28 -1.31 -7.50 -13.65
N LYS A 29 -2.13 -7.89 -14.63
CA LYS A 29 -2.14 -7.26 -15.96
C LYS A 29 -2.50 -5.78 -15.86
N ILE A 30 -3.60 -5.45 -15.18
CA ILE A 30 -4.04 -4.06 -14.96
C ILE A 30 -2.94 -3.25 -14.26
N TYR A 31 -2.34 -3.81 -13.21
CA TYR A 31 -1.25 -3.17 -12.49
C TYR A 31 -0.07 -2.84 -13.42
N ASN A 32 0.42 -3.84 -14.18
CA ASN A 32 1.54 -3.68 -15.10
C ASN A 32 1.27 -2.64 -16.18
N GLU A 33 0.03 -2.54 -16.66
CA GLU A 33 -0.37 -1.50 -17.61
C GLU A 33 -0.38 -0.11 -16.93
N ARG A 34 -0.93 0.00 -15.72
CA ARG A 34 -1.08 1.28 -15.00
C ARG A 34 0.25 1.89 -14.58
N ILE A 35 1.25 1.09 -14.22
CA ILE A 35 2.57 1.61 -13.82
C ILE A 35 3.35 2.24 -14.98
N GLN A 36 2.94 2.01 -16.24
CA GLN A 36 3.55 2.63 -17.42
C GLN A 36 2.83 3.92 -17.85
N LYS A 37 1.65 4.21 -17.29
CA LYS A 37 0.83 5.35 -17.70
C LYS A 37 1.28 6.63 -16.99
N THR A 38 1.37 7.71 -17.76
CA THR A 38 1.56 9.08 -17.23
C THR A 38 0.26 9.70 -16.76
N ARG A 39 -0.88 9.21 -17.27
CA ARG A 39 -2.23 9.64 -16.88
C ARG A 39 -3.17 8.45 -16.70
N ILE A 40 -4.07 8.54 -15.72
CA ILE A 40 -5.14 7.56 -15.49
C ILE A 40 -6.44 8.35 -15.32
N ALA A 41 -7.47 8.02 -16.10
CA ALA A 41 -8.75 8.75 -16.11
C ALA A 41 -8.56 10.29 -16.20
N ASP A 42 -7.71 10.72 -17.14
CA ASP A 42 -7.33 12.12 -17.35
C ASP A 42 -6.70 12.84 -16.14
N VAL A 43 -6.26 12.11 -15.12
CA VAL A 43 -5.46 12.64 -14.02
C VAL A 43 -3.97 12.38 -14.29
N TYR A 44 -3.13 13.40 -14.14
CA TYR A 44 -1.68 13.23 -14.16
C TYR A 44 -1.21 12.45 -12.94
N ILE A 45 -0.42 11.39 -13.16
CA ILE A 45 0.13 10.57 -12.08
C ILE A 45 1.58 10.97 -11.90
N PRO A 46 2.05 11.44 -10.74
CA PRO A 46 3.47 11.77 -10.59
C PRO A 46 4.39 10.54 -10.70
N MET A 47 5.65 10.70 -11.14
CA MET A 47 6.60 9.58 -11.24
C MET A 47 7.39 9.28 -9.96
N ASN A 48 7.55 10.26 -9.08
CA ASN A 48 8.29 10.17 -7.81
C ASN A 48 7.83 11.27 -6.84
N THR A 49 8.44 11.34 -5.65
CA THR A 49 8.07 12.31 -4.61
C THR A 49 8.22 13.76 -5.07
N ASN A 50 9.33 14.13 -5.72
CA ASN A 50 9.55 15.52 -6.17
C ASN A 50 8.52 15.95 -7.23
N ASP A 51 8.23 15.08 -8.20
CA ASP A 51 7.18 15.32 -9.20
C ASP A 51 5.80 15.46 -8.54
N ALA A 52 5.52 14.67 -7.49
CA ALA A 52 4.29 14.80 -6.72
C ALA A 52 4.20 16.14 -5.99
N MET A 53 5.31 16.65 -5.46
CA MET A 53 5.33 17.96 -4.79
C MET A 53 5.05 19.09 -5.79
N ASN A 54 5.64 19.03 -6.98
CA ASN A 54 5.38 20.00 -8.04
C ASN A 54 3.90 19.99 -8.45
N GLU A 55 3.32 18.80 -8.60
CA GLU A 55 1.90 18.66 -8.95
C GLU A 55 0.98 19.20 -7.83
N LEU A 56 1.28 18.94 -6.55
CA LEU A 56 0.52 19.50 -5.43
C LEU A 56 0.66 21.02 -5.32
N LEU A 57 1.84 21.57 -5.59
CA LEU A 57 2.03 23.02 -5.66
C LEU A 57 1.18 23.65 -6.78
N ARG A 58 1.09 22.98 -7.94
CA ARG A 58 0.26 23.41 -9.07
C ARG A 58 -1.24 23.32 -8.78
N LEU A 59 -1.67 22.28 -8.04
CA LEU A 59 -3.08 22.03 -7.70
C LEU A 59 -3.59 22.85 -6.51
N SER A 60 -2.70 23.29 -5.61
CA SER A 60 -3.08 24.05 -4.42
C SER A 60 -3.18 25.55 -4.69
N ASP A 61 -4.10 26.22 -4.01
CA ASP A 61 -4.13 27.69 -3.94
C ASP A 61 -3.23 28.22 -2.81
N SER A 62 -2.98 29.53 -2.81
CA SER A 62 -2.15 30.18 -1.78
C SER A 62 -2.76 30.10 -0.38
N VAL A 63 -4.09 30.18 -0.26
CA VAL A 63 -4.80 30.18 1.03
C VAL A 63 -4.63 28.83 1.73
N ALA A 64 -4.77 27.73 1.00
CA ALA A 64 -4.53 26.37 1.48
C ALA A 64 -3.07 26.20 1.94
N ARG A 65 -2.10 26.72 1.17
CA ARG A 65 -0.68 26.65 1.54
C ARG A 65 -0.36 27.45 2.80
N GLU A 66 -0.96 28.63 3.00
CA GLU A 66 -0.78 29.40 4.24
C GLU A 66 -1.32 28.66 5.48
N LYS A 67 -2.47 27.98 5.35
CA LYS A 67 -3.01 27.12 6.44
C LYS A 67 -2.09 25.96 6.78
N ILE A 68 -1.37 25.41 5.80
CA ILE A 68 -0.39 24.35 6.03
C ILE A 68 0.81 24.88 6.81
N LYS A 69 1.31 26.08 6.49
CA LYS A 69 2.46 26.70 7.18
C LYS A 69 2.23 26.92 8.69
N THR A 70 1.00 27.23 9.08
CA THR A 70 0.66 27.47 10.50
C THR A 70 0.43 26.19 11.30
N THR A 71 0.49 25.03 10.65
CA THR A 71 0.34 23.72 11.29
C THR A 71 1.70 23.11 11.63
N LYS A 72 1.74 22.20 12.61
CA LYS A 72 2.95 21.45 12.95
C LYS A 72 3.10 20.21 12.05
N GLU A 73 4.33 19.87 11.67
CA GLU A 73 4.62 18.71 10.81
C GLU A 73 4.11 17.40 11.43
N ASP A 74 4.20 17.23 12.74
CA ASP A 74 3.79 16.01 13.45
C ASP A 74 2.30 15.67 13.22
N THR A 75 1.44 16.69 13.14
CA THR A 75 -0.02 16.58 13.08
C THR A 75 -0.62 16.85 11.70
N ILE A 76 0.15 17.34 10.72
CA ILE A 76 -0.40 17.70 9.41
C ILE A 76 -0.94 16.49 8.65
N ALA A 77 -0.25 15.34 8.74
CA ALA A 77 -0.67 14.10 8.10
C ALA A 77 -2.06 13.66 8.58
N SER A 78 -2.29 13.58 9.89
CA SER A 78 -3.59 13.17 10.44
C SER A 78 -4.71 14.17 10.11
N LYS A 79 -4.42 15.46 10.04
CA LYS A 79 -5.39 16.50 9.66
C LYS A 79 -5.83 16.42 8.20
N LEU A 80 -4.92 16.03 7.30
CA LEU A 80 -5.18 16.03 5.85
C LEU A 80 -5.41 14.64 5.26
N HIS A 81 -5.25 13.58 6.05
CA HIS A 81 -5.33 12.19 5.60
C HIS A 81 -6.65 11.90 4.87
N PHE A 82 -7.79 12.23 5.47
CA PHE A 82 -9.10 11.93 4.90
C PHE A 82 -9.60 12.97 3.88
N SER A 83 -8.88 14.08 3.69
CA SER A 83 -9.19 15.10 2.68
C SER A 83 -8.23 14.99 1.50
N LEU A 84 -7.09 15.69 1.54
CA LEU A 84 -6.07 15.64 0.51
C LEU A 84 -5.53 14.21 0.32
N GLY A 85 -5.33 13.47 1.41
CA GLY A 85 -4.84 12.09 1.34
C GLY A 85 -5.79 11.17 0.60
N ARG A 86 -7.09 11.22 0.90
CA ARG A 86 -8.12 10.45 0.18
C ARG A 86 -8.21 10.86 -1.29
N TRP A 87 -8.07 12.15 -1.58
CA TRP A 87 -7.99 12.62 -2.97
C TRP A 87 -6.79 12.00 -3.69
N MET A 88 -5.59 12.01 -3.10
CA MET A 88 -4.38 11.41 -3.69
C MET A 88 -4.55 9.89 -3.89
N GLN A 89 -5.10 9.18 -2.90
CA GLN A 89 -5.34 7.74 -3.00
C GLN A 89 -6.15 7.38 -4.25
N ILE A 90 -7.28 8.07 -4.46
CA ILE A 90 -8.19 7.83 -5.57
C ILE A 90 -7.56 8.29 -6.89
N ASN A 91 -7.13 9.55 -6.95
CA ASN A 91 -6.71 10.20 -8.19
C ASN A 91 -5.34 9.72 -8.67
N TRP A 92 -4.45 9.36 -7.75
CA TRP A 92 -3.14 8.79 -8.08
C TRP A 92 -3.12 7.26 -8.00
N GLY A 93 -4.27 6.62 -7.79
CA GLY A 93 -4.46 5.17 -7.94
C GLY A 93 -3.56 4.34 -7.05
N PHE A 94 -3.60 4.56 -5.74
CA PHE A 94 -2.68 3.88 -4.82
C PHE A 94 -3.02 2.41 -4.63
N ASP A 95 -4.30 2.02 -4.61
CA ASP A 95 -4.72 0.65 -4.33
C ASP A 95 -4.56 -0.26 -5.55
N GLU A 96 -5.04 0.17 -6.73
CA GLU A 96 -4.95 -0.59 -7.98
C GLU A 96 -3.56 -0.48 -8.66
N GLY A 97 -2.72 0.43 -8.19
CA GLY A 97 -1.39 0.68 -8.71
C GLY A 97 -1.33 1.85 -9.70
N SER A 98 -0.15 2.46 -9.74
CA SER A 98 0.20 3.61 -10.57
C SER A 98 1.72 3.77 -10.54
N ARG A 99 2.30 4.56 -11.44
CA ARG A 99 3.76 4.78 -11.42
C ARG A 99 4.26 5.36 -10.07
N LEU A 100 3.50 6.26 -9.43
CA LEU A 100 3.84 6.79 -8.10
C LEU A 100 3.75 5.74 -7.00
N SER A 101 2.65 4.99 -6.94
CA SER A 101 2.47 3.98 -5.90
C SER A 101 3.40 2.78 -6.12
N HIS A 102 3.82 2.51 -7.36
CA HIS A 102 4.87 1.55 -7.67
C HIS A 102 6.22 2.06 -7.17
N TYR A 103 6.57 3.32 -7.43
CA TYR A 103 7.79 3.95 -6.92
C TYR A 103 7.95 3.75 -5.41
N TYR A 104 6.91 4.02 -4.61
CA TYR A 104 6.98 3.78 -3.16
C TYR A 104 7.10 2.30 -2.77
N ARG A 105 6.38 1.40 -3.45
CA ARG A 105 6.48 -0.04 -3.21
C ARG A 105 7.90 -0.56 -3.48
N THR A 106 8.56 -0.09 -4.54
CA THR A 106 9.95 -0.48 -4.82
C THR A 106 10.94 -0.02 -3.74
N LYS A 107 10.57 1.02 -2.97
CA LYS A 107 11.34 1.51 -1.81
C LYS A 107 10.91 0.90 -0.47
N GLY A 108 9.97 -0.05 -0.47
CA GLY A 108 9.53 -0.75 0.75
C GLY A 108 8.33 -0.13 1.47
N VAL A 109 7.76 0.98 0.96
CA VAL A 109 6.51 1.56 1.49
C VAL A 109 5.34 0.95 0.73
N THR A 110 4.69 -0.05 1.33
CA THR A 110 3.63 -0.83 0.65
C THR A 110 2.21 -0.47 1.04
N TYR A 111 2.02 0.16 2.20
CA TYR A 111 0.69 0.53 2.70
C TYR A 111 0.27 1.88 2.11
N THR A 112 -0.96 1.95 1.61
CA THR A 112 -1.56 3.16 1.05
C THR A 112 -1.53 4.32 2.05
N ASP A 113 -1.89 4.06 3.30
CA ASP A 113 -1.90 5.08 4.36
C ASP A 113 -0.51 5.68 4.62
N ASP A 114 0.55 4.87 4.52
CA ASP A 114 1.93 5.33 4.70
C ASP A 114 2.37 6.20 3.53
N MET A 115 1.98 5.85 2.29
CA MET A 115 2.23 6.68 1.11
C MET A 115 1.54 8.05 1.23
N ILE A 116 0.29 8.05 1.68
CA ILE A 116 -0.50 9.27 1.91
C ILE A 116 0.20 10.16 2.94
N ASP A 117 0.52 9.62 4.11
CA ASP A 117 1.12 10.41 5.18
C ASP A 117 2.52 10.93 4.78
N LEU A 118 3.32 10.10 4.11
CA LEU A 118 4.63 10.48 3.58
C LEU A 118 4.50 11.66 2.61
N LEU A 119 3.56 11.60 1.67
CA LEU A 119 3.32 12.67 0.69
C LEU A 119 2.81 13.95 1.36
N ILE A 120 1.91 13.85 2.34
CA ILE A 120 1.42 15.03 3.08
C ILE A 120 2.58 15.71 3.83
N ARG A 121 3.45 14.93 4.50
CA ARG A 121 4.63 15.46 5.20
C ARG A 121 5.64 16.07 4.22
N SER A 122 5.84 15.42 3.07
CA SER A 122 6.69 15.92 1.99
C SER A 122 6.18 17.27 1.49
N PHE A 123 4.86 17.40 1.35
CA PHE A 123 4.23 18.64 0.87
C PHE A 123 4.34 19.76 1.89
N TYR A 124 4.14 19.43 3.17
CA TYR A 124 4.42 20.36 4.26
C TYR A 124 5.85 20.91 4.18
N ARG A 125 6.87 20.02 4.13
CA ARG A 125 8.28 20.41 4.05
C ARG A 125 8.57 21.29 2.83
N THR A 126 7.98 20.95 1.68
CA THR A 126 8.09 21.73 0.44
C THR A 126 7.54 23.15 0.63
N ILE A 127 6.36 23.30 1.24
CA ILE A 127 5.73 24.62 1.49
C ILE A 127 6.55 25.48 2.46
N VAL A 128 7.09 24.87 3.53
CA VAL A 128 7.91 25.58 4.52
C VAL A 128 9.39 25.68 4.12
N LYS A 129 9.74 25.22 2.91
CA LYS A 129 11.11 25.21 2.35
C LYS A 129 12.13 24.46 3.22
N GLN A 130 11.69 23.39 3.88
CA GLN A 130 12.58 22.47 4.58
C GLN A 130 13.10 21.39 3.62
N PRO A 131 14.31 20.85 3.85
CA PRO A 131 14.80 19.70 3.11
C PRO A 131 13.81 18.54 3.17
N LEU A 132 13.53 17.91 2.02
CA LEU A 132 12.56 16.83 1.94
C LEU A 132 12.98 15.62 2.80
N GLU A 133 14.27 15.26 2.75
CA GLU A 133 14.84 14.08 3.41
C GLU A 133 13.99 12.82 3.20
N GLU A 134 13.66 12.53 1.94
CA GLU A 134 12.72 11.48 1.54
C GLU A 134 13.08 10.13 2.16
N GLU A 135 14.36 9.76 2.12
CA GLU A 135 14.87 8.51 2.66
C GLU A 135 14.56 8.35 4.15
N LYS A 136 14.64 9.45 4.92
CA LYS A 136 14.30 9.42 6.36
C LYS A 136 12.81 9.22 6.57
N LEU A 137 11.96 9.86 5.75
CA LEU A 137 10.52 9.65 5.79
C LEU A 137 10.15 8.22 5.42
N ILE A 138 10.74 7.67 4.36
CA ILE A 138 10.55 6.27 3.96
C ILE A 138 10.96 5.32 5.08
N GLN A 139 12.15 5.51 5.65
CA GLN A 139 12.67 4.65 6.70
C GLN A 139 11.76 4.66 7.94
N LYS A 140 11.23 5.82 8.32
CA LYS A 140 10.27 5.96 9.41
C LYS A 140 9.06 5.02 9.25
N TYR A 141 8.46 4.94 8.06
CA TYR A 141 7.29 4.08 7.83
C TYR A 141 7.65 2.60 7.73
N ILE A 142 8.80 2.27 7.14
CA ILE A 142 9.32 0.90 7.15
C ILE A 142 9.51 0.39 8.58
N ASP A 143 10.14 1.19 9.44
CA ASP A 143 10.39 0.84 10.84
C ASP A 143 9.10 0.73 11.64
N LEU A 144 8.14 1.63 11.40
CA LEU A 144 6.80 1.56 12.00
C LEU A 144 6.14 0.20 11.71
N ARG A 145 6.08 -0.21 10.44
CA ARG A 145 5.45 -1.48 10.04
C ARG A 145 6.23 -2.69 10.52
N LYS A 146 7.56 -2.63 10.57
CA LYS A 146 8.40 -3.66 11.17
C LYS A 146 8.06 -3.86 12.64
N GLN A 147 7.94 -2.77 13.41
CA GLN A 147 7.60 -2.83 14.83
C GLN A 147 6.18 -3.37 15.04
N GLU A 148 5.20 -2.89 14.29
CA GLU A 148 3.83 -3.42 14.34
C GLU A 148 3.78 -4.93 14.07
N ASN A 149 4.57 -5.41 13.10
CA ASN A 149 4.64 -6.83 12.76
C ASN A 149 5.28 -7.66 13.89
N ILE A 150 6.31 -7.13 14.56
CA ILE A 150 6.91 -7.77 15.74
C ILE A 150 5.88 -7.87 16.87
N GLU A 151 5.15 -6.79 17.16
CA GLU A 151 4.14 -6.76 18.23
C GLU A 151 2.94 -7.67 17.92
N LYS A 152 2.49 -7.71 16.65
CA LYS A 152 1.46 -8.67 16.19
C LYS A 152 1.91 -10.11 16.38
N LYS A 153 3.17 -10.43 16.06
CA LYS A 153 3.74 -11.77 16.26
C LYS A 153 3.83 -12.17 17.73
N LYS A 154 4.24 -11.26 18.62
CA LYS A 154 4.28 -11.51 20.08
C LYS A 154 2.90 -11.85 20.65
N LYS A 155 1.85 -11.21 20.14
CA LYS A 155 0.46 -11.43 20.57
C LYS A 155 -0.19 -12.65 19.92
N ALA A 156 0.39 -13.17 18.83
CA ALA A 156 -0.17 -14.31 18.12
C ALA A 156 0.01 -15.61 18.93
N LYS A 157 -1.05 -16.39 19.05
CA LYS A 157 -0.97 -17.73 19.65
C LYS A 157 -0.25 -18.68 18.68
N VAL A 158 0.70 -19.46 19.19
CA VAL A 158 1.34 -20.51 18.41
C VAL A 158 0.32 -21.63 18.18
N VAL A 159 -0.05 -21.86 16.91
CA VAL A 159 -1.04 -22.87 16.53
C VAL A 159 -0.43 -24.28 16.52
N GLN A 160 0.82 -24.40 16.04
CA GLN A 160 1.53 -25.67 15.96
C GLN A 160 3.04 -25.43 15.88
N THR A 161 3.83 -26.20 16.63
CA THR A 161 5.29 -26.22 16.53
C THR A 161 5.71 -27.48 15.79
N ILE A 162 6.32 -27.33 14.61
CA ILE A 162 6.84 -28.46 13.83
C ILE A 162 8.37 -28.43 13.92
N THR A 163 8.95 -29.40 14.63
CA THR A 163 10.41 -29.59 14.67
C THR A 163 10.83 -30.40 13.45
N ARG A 164 11.52 -29.77 12.49
CA ARG A 164 12.09 -30.49 11.34
C ARG A 164 13.39 -31.17 11.76
N THR A 165 13.41 -32.50 11.80
CA THR A 165 14.65 -33.25 11.91
C THR A 165 15.43 -33.14 10.60
N LYS A 166 16.69 -32.70 10.66
CA LYS A 166 17.60 -32.71 9.52
C LYS A 166 17.92 -34.18 9.23
N LYS A 167 17.59 -34.70 8.03
CA LYS A 167 18.10 -36.01 7.61
C LYS A 167 19.63 -35.93 7.61
N PRO A 168 20.35 -36.92 8.18
CA PRO A 168 21.79 -36.95 8.08
C PRO A 168 22.19 -36.93 6.60
N HIS A 169 23.18 -36.11 6.29
CA HIS A 169 23.83 -36.10 4.99
C HIS A 169 24.67 -37.38 4.95
N ASN A 170 24.21 -38.38 4.19
CA ASN A 170 25.04 -39.56 3.95
C ASN A 170 26.14 -39.15 2.96
N GLU A 171 27.39 -39.35 3.39
CA GLU A 171 28.63 -39.19 2.59
C GLU A 171 28.67 -40.16 1.40
#